data_AF-A0A1U6IMJ7-F1
#
_entry.id   AF-A0A1U6IMJ7-F1
#
_cell.length_a   1.000
_cell.length_b   1.000
_cell.length_c   1.000
_cell.angle_alpha   90.00
_cell.angle_beta   90.00
_cell.angle_gamma   90.00
#
_symmetry.space_group_name_H-M   'P 1'
#
loop_
_entity.id
_entity.type
_entity.pdbx_description
1 polymer ?
#
loop_
_entity_poly.entity_id
_entity_poly.type
_entity_poly.pdbx_seq_one_letter_code
_entity_poly.pdbx_strand_id
1 'polypeptide(L)'
;MASKIDREREAIQQAEAELEERKKRLQEMEREETERELHKLVRKVGIEQSIALLGMAVSMKPKRAIEVLETAAGEAEPKAAAKPGAKVGQPELLQAT
;
A
#
# COMPACT_ATOMS: atom_id res chain seq x y z
N MET A 1 -46.27 8.10 -2.59
CA MET A 1 -45.42 8.79 -1.59
C MET A 1 -44.31 7.82 -1.23
N ALA A 2 -43.05 8.16 -1.48
CA ALA A 2 -41.92 7.29 -1.11
C ALA A 2 -41.95 7.02 0.40
N SER A 3 -41.84 5.75 0.79
CA SER A 3 -41.85 5.38 2.20
C SER A 3 -40.58 5.90 2.87
N LYS A 4 -40.61 6.12 4.19
CA LYS A 4 -39.42 6.50 4.96
C LYS A 4 -38.25 5.52 4.70
N ILE A 5 -38.58 4.25 4.49
CA ILE A 5 -37.65 3.17 4.17
C ILE A 5 -36.97 3.36 2.80
N ASP A 6 -37.68 3.88 1.79
CA ASP A 6 -37.11 4.10 0.45
C ASP A 6 -36.05 5.21 0.50
N ARG A 7 -36.31 6.26 1.30
CA ARG A 7 -35.35 7.36 1.53
C ARG A 7 -34.12 6.91 2.30
N GLU A 8 -34.28 6.04 3.29
CA GLU A 8 -33.15 5.47 4.04
C GLU A 8 -32.28 4.59 3.14
N ARG A 9 -32.89 3.82 2.23
CA ARG A 9 -32.16 3.03 1.23
C ARG A 9 -31.39 3.91 0.25
N GLU A 10 -32.01 4.97 -0.26
CA GLU A 10 -31.35 5.94 -1.14
C GLU A 10 -30.16 6.63 -0.44
N ALA A 11 -30.32 7.01 0.83
CA ALA A 11 -29.25 7.64 1.61
C ALA A 11 -28.05 6.69 1.82
N ILE A 12 -28.31 5.41 2.07
CA ILE A 12 -27.24 4.40 2.20
C ILE A 12 -26.52 4.21 0.87
N GLN A 13 -27.25 4.09 -0.25
CA GLN A 13 -26.65 3.93 -1.58
C GLN A 13 -25.79 5.14 -1.97
N GLN A 14 -26.22 6.36 -1.63
CA GLN A 14 -25.41 7.57 -1.86
C GLN A 14 -24.14 7.56 -1.01
N ALA A 15 -24.24 7.19 0.28
CA ALA A 15 -23.08 7.10 1.16
C ALA A 15 -22.07 6.04 0.69
N GLU A 16 -22.55 4.89 0.19
CA GLU A 16 -21.70 3.85 -0.40
C GLU A 16 -20.98 4.34 -1.65
N ALA A 17 -21.69 5.03 -2.55
CA ALA A 17 -21.11 5.60 -3.76
C ALA A 17 -20.03 6.66 -3.45
N GLU A 18 -20.30 7.57 -2.49
CA GLU A 18 -19.31 8.55 -2.04
C GLU A 18 -18.07 7.89 -1.42
N LEU A 19 -18.26 6.82 -0.64
CA LEU A 19 -17.14 6.08 -0.07
C LEU A 19 -16.30 5.40 -1.15
N GLU A 20 -16.92 4.82 -2.16
CA GLU A 20 -16.21 4.20 -3.28
C GLU A 20 -15.41 5.25 -4.07
N GLU A 21 -15.99 6.42 -4.32
CA GLU A 21 -15.30 7.53 -4.98
C GLU A 21 -14.11 8.03 -4.16
N ARG A 22 -14.26 8.19 -2.84
CA ARG A 22 -13.16 8.59 -1.96
C ARG A 22 -12.04 7.56 -1.95
N LYS A 23 -12.36 6.26 -1.94
CA LYS A 23 -11.36 5.18 -2.03
C LYS A 23 -10.58 5.25 -3.34
N LYS A 24 -11.25 5.47 -4.47
CA LYS A 24 -10.60 5.64 -5.78
C LYS A 24 -9.64 6.82 -5.78
N ARG A 25 -10.09 7.99 -5.31
CA ARG A 25 -9.25 9.19 -5.20
C ARG A 25 -8.04 8.98 -4.28
N LEU A 26 -8.22 8.27 -3.16
CA LEU A 26 -7.10 7.92 -2.27
C LEU A 26 -6.07 7.04 -2.98
N GLN A 27 -6.50 6.01 -3.70
CA GLN A 27 -5.61 5.15 -4.47
C GLN A 27 -4.86 5.90 -5.58
N GLU A 28 -5.52 6.84 -6.25
CA GLU A 28 -4.87 7.72 -7.24
C GLU A 28 -3.79 8.59 -6.60
N MET A 29 -4.08 9.21 -5.46
CA MET A 29 -3.09 10.03 -4.74
C MET A 29 -1.89 9.20 -4.26
N GLU A 30 -2.12 8.01 -3.71
CA GLU A 30 -1.05 7.10 -3.30
C GLU A 30 -0.15 6.69 -4.48
N ARG A 31 -0.74 6.44 -5.64
CA ARG A 31 0.01 6.15 -6.89
C ARG A 31 0.85 7.36 -7.31
N GLU A 32 0.28 8.56 -7.32
CA GLU A 32 1.00 9.77 -7.69
C GLU A 32 2.17 10.07 -6.74
N GLU A 33 1.98 9.90 -5.42
CA GLU A 33 3.05 10.09 -4.44
C GLU A 33 4.18 9.10 -4.66
N THR A 34 3.84 7.82 -4.87
CA THR A 34 4.81 6.76 -5.18
C THR A 34 5.60 7.07 -6.44
N GLU A 35 4.94 7.52 -7.51
CA GLU A 35 5.59 7.89 -8.77
C GLU A 35 6.52 9.10 -8.60
N ARG A 36 6.08 10.13 -7.87
CA ARG A 36 6.89 11.31 -7.56
C ARG A 36 8.13 10.95 -6.77
N GLU A 37 8.01 10.09 -5.77
CA GLU A 37 9.15 9.61 -4.98
C GLU A 37 10.12 8.79 -5.82
N LEU A 38 9.62 7.89 -6.66
CA LEU A 38 10.44 7.11 -7.59
C LEU A 38 11.20 8.03 -8.56
N HIS A 39 10.53 9.01 -9.15
CA HIS A 39 11.16 10.02 -10.01
C HIS A 39 12.26 10.80 -9.28
N LYS A 40 12.03 11.18 -8.01
CA LYS A 40 13.02 11.87 -7.19
C LYS A 40 14.25 10.98 -6.93
N LEU A 41 14.05 9.70 -6.64
CA LEU A 41 15.13 8.74 -6.42
C LEU A 41 15.94 8.51 -7.70
N VAL A 42 15.28 8.28 -8.83
CA VAL A 42 15.94 8.10 -10.13
C VAL A 42 16.75 9.34 -10.51
N ARG A 43 16.20 10.55 -10.31
CA ARG A 43 16.94 11.81 -10.54
C ARG A 43 18.17 11.95 -9.65
N LYS A 44 18.08 11.52 -8.38
CA LYS A 44 19.18 11.60 -7.43
C LYS A 44 20.33 10.64 -7.78
N VAL A 45 19.98 9.44 -8.22
CA VAL A 45 20.96 8.36 -8.49
C VAL A 45 21.50 8.43 -9.92
N GLY A 46 20.69 8.94 -10.86
CA GLY A 46 20.96 8.87 -12.29
C GLY A 46 20.29 7.66 -12.93
N ILE A 47 19.87 7.81 -14.20
CA ILE A 47 19.12 6.77 -14.93
C ILE A 47 19.97 5.52 -15.12
N GLU A 48 21.22 5.66 -15.57
CA GLU A 48 22.12 4.53 -15.84
C GLU A 48 22.43 3.73 -14.56
N GLN A 49 22.74 4.44 -13.47
CA GLN A 49 23.01 3.82 -12.17
C GLN A 49 21.76 3.13 -11.59
N SER A 50 20.58 3.72 -11.80
CA SER A 50 19.31 3.11 -11.38
C SER A 50 19.04 1.80 -12.13
N ILE A 51 19.30 1.77 -13.45
CA ILE A 51 19.20 0.56 -14.27
C ILE A 51 20.21 -0.49 -13.79
N ALA A 52 21.45 -0.11 -13.52
CA ALA A 52 22.47 -1.03 -13.01
C ALA A 52 22.08 -1.64 -11.65
N LEU A 53 21.54 -0.84 -10.73
CA LEU A 53 21.04 -1.31 -9.43
C LEU A 53 19.89 -2.30 -9.58
N LEU A 54 18.93 -2.02 -10.47
CA LEU A 54 17.84 -2.95 -10.79
C LEU A 54 18.37 -4.24 -11.41
N GLY A 55 19.33 -4.15 -12.33
CA GLY A 55 20.00 -5.31 -12.93
C GLY A 55 20.68 -6.20 -11.88
N MET A 56 21.37 -5.60 -10.90
CA MET A 56 21.96 -6.33 -9.77
C MET A 56 20.90 -6.95 -8.85
N ALA A 57 19.79 -6.25 -8.59
CA ALA A 57 18.71 -6.80 -7.77
C ALA A 57 18.07 -8.03 -8.43
N VAL A 58 17.82 -7.97 -9.74
CA VAL A 58 17.27 -9.10 -10.51
C VAL A 58 18.26 -10.26 -10.60
N SER A 59 19.56 -9.99 -10.76
CA SER A 59 20.57 -11.06 -10.82
C SER A 59 20.72 -11.80 -9.49
N MET A 60 20.59 -11.11 -8.35
CA MET A 60 20.72 -11.72 -7.02
C MET A 60 19.43 -12.40 -6.56
N LYS A 61 18.27 -11.74 -6.71
CA LYS A 61 16.98 -12.19 -6.16
C LYS A 61 15.82 -11.85 -7.12
N PRO A 62 15.69 -12.54 -8.26
CA PRO A 62 14.77 -12.16 -9.34
C PRO A 62 13.30 -12.14 -8.89
N LYS A 63 12.84 -13.19 -8.19
CA LYS A 63 11.45 -13.27 -7.71
C LYS A 63 11.07 -12.12 -6.79
N ARG A 64 11.97 -11.75 -5.86
CA ARG A 64 11.71 -10.68 -4.90
C ARG A 64 11.77 -9.30 -5.57
N ALA A 65 12.69 -9.12 -6.52
CA ALA A 65 12.79 -7.88 -7.28
C ALA A 65 11.50 -7.62 -8.08
N ILE A 66 10.97 -8.65 -8.74
CA ILE A 66 9.71 -8.59 -9.49
C ILE A 66 8.53 -8.29 -8.55
N GLU A 67 8.38 -9.04 -7.45
CA GLU A 67 7.27 -8.84 -6.49
C GLU A 67 7.22 -7.41 -5.93
N VAL A 68 8.38 -6.82 -5.62
CA VAL A 68 8.46 -5.44 -5.13
C VAL A 68 8.05 -4.44 -6.22
N LEU A 69 8.43 -4.69 -7.48
CA LEU A 69 8.03 -3.85 -8.61
C LEU A 69 6.53 -3.96 -8.91
N GLU A 70 5.95 -5.17 -8.88
CA GLU A 70 4.51 -5.41 -9.06
C GLU A 70 3.70 -4.73 -7.95
N THR A 71 4.19 -4.76 -6.70
CA THR A 71 3.56 -4.05 -5.58
C THR A 71 3.62 -2.54 -5.79
N ALA A 72 4.76 -2.01 -6.25
CA ALA A 72 4.92 -0.59 -6.53
C ALA A 72 4.11 -0.10 -7.75
N ALA A 73 3.91 -0.97 -8.75
CA ALA A 73 3.05 -0.71 -9.90
C ALA A 73 1.54 -0.80 -9.58
N GLY A 74 1.19 -1.23 -8.35
CA GLY A 74 -0.19 -1.47 -7.95
C GLY A 74 -0.84 -2.64 -8.69
N GLU A 75 -0.03 -3.57 -9.22
CA GLU A 75 -0.46 -4.77 -9.95
C GLU A 75 -0.61 -5.98 -9.02
N ALA A 76 0.05 -5.96 -7.86
CA ALA A 76 -0.13 -6.95 -6.80
C ALA A 76 -0.82 -6.33 -5.60
N GLU A 77 -1.92 -6.94 -5.14
CA GLU A 77 -2.46 -6.64 -3.80
C GLU A 77 -1.34 -6.84 -2.76
N PRO A 78 -1.19 -5.94 -1.77
CA PRO A 78 -0.19 -6.10 -0.75
C PRO A 78 -0.51 -7.37 0.05
N LYS A 79 0.19 -8.47 -0.25
CA LYS A 79 0.27 -9.60 0.70
C LYS A 79 0.87 -9.02 1.97
N ALA A 80 0.01 -8.87 2.97
CA ALA A 80 0.28 -8.26 4.27
C ALA A 80 1.74 -8.50 4.67
N ALA A 81 2.47 -7.39 4.84
CA ALA A 81 3.87 -7.38 5.23
C ALA A 81 4.13 -8.44 6.30
N ALA A 82 4.84 -9.51 5.91
CA ALA A 82 5.36 -10.47 6.87
C ALA A 82 6.30 -9.71 7.81
N LYS A 83 5.81 -9.44 9.03
CA LYS A 83 6.55 -8.75 10.09
C LYS A 83 7.94 -9.36 10.27
N PRO A 84 9.04 -8.60 10.14
CA PRO A 84 10.30 -8.99 10.76
C PRO A 84 10.40 -8.29 12.12
N GLY A 85 10.19 -9.07 13.19
CA GLY A 85 10.78 -8.81 14.51
C GLY A 85 10.30 -7.58 15.29
N ALA A 86 9.29 -7.78 16.15
CA ALA A 86 9.24 -7.09 17.42
C ALA A 86 8.86 -8.12 18.49
N LYS A 87 9.85 -8.56 19.27
CA LYS A 87 9.59 -9.23 20.56
C LYS A 87 8.84 -8.22 21.43
N VAL A 88 7.52 -8.33 21.48
CA VAL A 88 6.70 -7.62 22.45
C VAL A 88 6.87 -8.35 23.78
N GLY A 89 7.20 -7.57 24.81
CA GLY A 89 7.68 -8.01 26.11
C GLY A 89 6.78 -9.03 26.80
N GLN A 90 7.43 -9.96 27.47
CA GLN A 90 6.83 -10.75 28.53
C GLN A 90 6.37 -9.78 29.63
N PRO A 91 5.12 -9.83 30.11
CA PRO A 91 4.80 -9.24 31.39
C PRO A 91 5.36 -10.16 32.48
N GLU A 92 6.43 -9.72 33.15
CA GLU A 92 6.78 -10.25 34.47
C GLU A 92 5.61 -9.97 35.42
N LEU A 93 4.78 -10.98 35.63
CA LEU A 93 3.87 -11.03 36.76
C LEU A 93 4.71 -11.25 38.02
N LEU A 94 5.03 -10.13 38.67
CA LEU A 94 5.44 -10.04 40.06
C LEU A 94 4.50 -10.91 40.92
N GLN A 95 4.97 -12.08 41.30
CA GLN A 95 4.49 -12.75 42.51
C GLN A 95 5.14 -12.01 43.69
N ALA A 96 4.41 -11.05 44.25
CA ALA A 96 4.71 -10.55 45.58
C ALA A 96 4.23 -11.60 46.59
N THR A 97 5.18 -12.03 47.42
CA THR A 97 5.01 -12.83 48.63
C THR A 97 4.54 -11.96 49.78
#